data_AF-A0A2W5BNN1-F1
#
_entry.id   AF-A0A2W5BNN1-F1
#
_cell.length_a   1.000
_cell.length_b   1.000
_cell.length_c   1.000
_cell.angle_alpha   90.00
_cell.angle_beta   90.00
_cell.angle_gamma   90.00
#
_symmetry.space_group_name_H-M   'P 1'
#
loop_
_entity.id
_entity.type
_entity.pdbx_description
1 polymer ?
#
loop_
_entity_poly.entity_id
_entity_poly.type
_entity_poly.pdbx_seq_one_letter_code
_entity_poly.pdbx_strand_id
1 'polypeptide(L)' 'MSYRLFQSLLFRASKIQERIEDELKRKSPSRLRLLKMKKIRLLIANRLQGMLHHDSAMQLRPVPVRANKKFYR' A
#
# COMPACT_ATOMS: atom_id res chain seq x y z
N MET A 1 -8.73 6.10 -10.17
CA MET A 1 -8.17 4.78 -9.77
C MET A 1 -9.06 3.65 -10.28
N SER A 2 -8.51 2.56 -10.83
CA SER A 2 -9.33 1.40 -11.22
C SER A 2 -9.52 0.48 -10.01
N TYR A 3 -10.72 0.47 -9.44
CA TYR A 3 -11.14 -0.41 -8.33
C TYR A 3 -10.74 -1.88 -8.57
N ARG A 4 -10.78 -2.34 -9.82
CA ARG A 4 -10.37 -3.70 -10.23
C ARG A 4 -8.89 -3.98 -9.94
N LEU A 5 -7.99 -3.00 -10.11
CA LEU A 5 -6.57 -3.15 -9.82
C LEU A 5 -6.34 -3.30 -8.32
N PHE A 6 -7.00 -2.48 -7.50
CA PHE A 6 -6.93 -2.54 -6.05
C PHE A 6 -7.40 -3.91 -5.52
N GLN A 7 -8.56 -4.39 -5.97
CA GLN A 7 -9.06 -5.71 -5.62
C GLN A 7 -8.11 -6.84 -6.04
N SER A 8 -7.53 -6.75 -7.25
CA SER A 8 -6.56 -7.75 -7.73
C SER A 8 -5.31 -7.80 -6.85
N LEU A 9 -4.78 -6.64 -6.44
CA LEU A 9 -3.62 -6.56 -5.55
C LEU A 9 -3.92 -7.14 -4.17
N LEU A 10 -5.10 -6.83 -3.59
CA LEU A 10 -5.53 -7.43 -2.33
C LEU A 10 -5.65 -8.95 -2.41
N PHE A 11 -6.29 -9.46 -3.46
CA PHE A 11 -6.43 -10.91 -3.67
C PHE A 11 -5.06 -11.59 -3.78
N ARG A 12 -4.13 -11.01 -4.55
CA ARG A 12 -2.75 -11.52 -4.66
C ARG A 12 -2.01 -11.49 -3.33
N ALA A 13 -2.15 -10.42 -2.54
CA ALA A 13 -1.56 -10.34 -1.22
C ALA A 13 -2.09 -11.44 -0.28
N SER A 14 -3.40 -11.70 -0.31
CA SER A 14 -4.03 -12.79 0.46
C SER A 14 -3.48 -14.15 0.06
N LYS A 15 -3.39 -14.44 -1.25
CA LYS A 15 -2.85 -15.71 -1.74
C LYS A 15 -1.38 -15.93 -1.39
N ILE A 16 -0.57 -14.86 -1.36
CA ILE A 16 0.81 -14.95 -0.90
C ILE A 16 0.86 -15.20 0.61
N GLN A 17 -0.04 -14.59 1.37
CA GLN A 17 -0.12 -14.80 2.81
C GLN A 17 -0.48 -16.24 3.17
N GLU A 18 -1.48 -16.83 2.49
CA GLU A 18 -1.81 -18.25 2.62
C GLU A 18 -0.57 -19.13 2.37
N ARG A 19 0.17 -18.86 1.28
CA ARG A 19 1.40 -19.63 0.96
C ARG A 19 2.52 -19.47 1.99
N ILE A 20 2.62 -18.30 2.65
CA ILE A 20 3.57 -18.07 3.74
C ILE A 20 3.17 -18.92 4.95
N GLU A 21 1.88 -18.93 5.29
CA GLU A 21 1.36 -19.73 6.39
C GLU A 21 1.54 -21.23 6.13
N ASP A 22 1.28 -21.69 4.91
CA ASP A 22 1.51 -23.07 4.49
C ASP A 22 2.98 -23.46 4.59
N GLU A 23 3.90 -22.59 4.15
CA GLU A 23 5.34 -22.83 4.24
C GLU A 23 5.83 -22.85 5.69
N LEU A 24 5.28 -22.00 6.56
CA LEU A 24 5.58 -22.00 8.00
C LEU A 24 5.09 -23.26 8.71
N LYS A 25 3.98 -23.85 8.26
CA LYS A 25 3.44 -25.12 8.79
C LYS A 25 4.23 -26.35 8.35
N ARG A 26 5.17 -26.23 7.41
CA ARG A 26 5.99 -27.37 6.95
C ARG A 26 6.95 -27.82 8.04
N LYS A 27 7.23 -29.13 8.07
CA LYS A 27 8.25 -29.74 8.96
C LYS A 27 9.65 -29.12 8.77
N SER A 28 9.96 -28.66 7.56
CA SER A 28 11.23 -28.01 7.21
C SER A 28 10.99 -26.74 6.38
N PRO A 29 10.72 -25.59 7.02
CA PRO A 29 10.43 -24.35 6.33
C PRO A 29 11.67 -23.78 5.65
N SER A 30 11.56 -23.41 4.37
CA SER A 30 12.65 -22.77 3.64
C SER A 30 12.70 -21.26 3.94
N ARG A 31 13.74 -20.83 4.67
CA ARG A 31 13.97 -19.41 4.99
C ARG A 31 14.03 -18.52 3.74
N LEU A 32 14.73 -18.98 2.70
CA LEU A 32 14.85 -18.24 1.44
C LEU A 32 13.49 -18.09 0.73
N ARG A 33 12.67 -19.15 0.74
CA ARG A 33 11.34 -19.13 0.14
C ARG A 33 10.40 -18.19 0.90
N LEU A 34 10.42 -18.24 2.24
CA LEU A 34 9.68 -17.32 3.10
C LEU A 34 10.10 -15.87 2.87
N LEU A 35 11.39 -15.58 2.80
CA LEU A 35 11.92 -14.25 2.51
C LEU A 35 11.43 -13.72 1.16
N LYS A 36 11.49 -14.55 0.10
CA LYS A 36 10.99 -14.17 -1.23
C LYS A 36 9.49 -13.84 -1.18
N MET A 37 8.67 -14.68 -0.56
CA MET A 37 7.23 -14.45 -0.46
C MET A 37 6.90 -13.18 0.36
N LYS A 38 7.58 -12.97 1.50
CA LYS A 38 7.43 -11.76 2.31
C LYS A 38 7.81 -10.48 1.55
N LYS A 39 8.90 -10.51 0.75
CA LYS A 39 9.27 -9.38 -0.10
C LYS A 39 8.20 -9.06 -1.14
N ILE A 40 7.62 -10.07 -1.79
CA ILE A 40 6.53 -9.86 -2.75
C ILE A 40 5.30 -9.27 -2.05
N ARG A 41 4.93 -9.79 -0.88
CA ARG A 41 3.82 -9.25 -0.08
C ARG A 41 4.05 -7.78 0.30
N LEU A 42 5.27 -7.44 0.73
CA LEU A 42 5.65 -6.07 1.06
C LEU A 42 5.58 -5.13 -0.16
N LEU A 43 6.04 -5.57 -1.33
CA LEU A 43 5.93 -4.79 -2.57
C LEU A 43 4.47 -4.49 -2.92
N ILE A 44 3.56 -5.45 -2.74
CA ILE A 44 2.12 -5.24 -2.95
C ILE A 44 1.57 -4.25 -1.93
N ALA A 45 1.94 -4.37 -0.65
CA ALA A 45 1.53 -3.44 0.40
C ALA A 45 1.98 -2.00 0.10
N ASN A 46 3.23 -1.81 -0.32
CA ASN A 46 3.74 -0.50 -0.71
C ASN A 46 2.97 0.09 -1.90
N ARG A 47 2.60 -0.74 -2.88
CA ARG A 47 1.76 -0.29 -4.01
C ARG A 47 0.36 0.14 -3.54
N LEU A 48 -0.28 -0.65 -2.69
CA LEU A 48 -1.59 -0.32 -2.11
C LEU A 48 -1.53 0.98 -1.30
N GLN A 49 -0.48 1.14 -0.48
CA GLN A 49 -0.23 2.37 0.27
C GLN A 49 -0.03 3.57 -0.66
N GLY A 50 0.78 3.44 -1.72
CA GLY A 50 0.96 4.48 -2.72
C GLY A 50 -0.36 4.87 -3.40
N MET A 51 -1.24 3.90 -3.68
CA MET A 51 -2.57 4.16 -4.25
C MET A 51 -3.45 5.00 -3.29
N LEU A 52 -3.42 4.71 -1.98
CA LEU A 52 -4.16 5.49 -0.96
C LEU A 52 -3.61 6.92 -0.79
N HIS A 53 -2.29 7.08 -0.82
CA HIS A 53 -1.65 8.41 -0.69
C HIS A 53 -1.84 9.27 -1.93
N HIS A 54 -1.85 8.70 -3.14
CA HIS A 54 -2.15 9.45 -4.37
C HIS A 54 -3.59 9.97 -4.41
N ASP A 55 -4.57 9.22 -3.87
CA ASP A 55 -5.95 9.70 -3.73
C ASP A 55 -6.06 10.84 -2.68
N SER A 56 -5.19 10.84 -1.66
CA SER A 56 -5.13 11.89 -0.63
C SER A 56 -4.46 13.17 -1.14
N ALA A 57 -3.44 13.06 -1.99
CA ALA A 57 -2.75 14.20 -2.60
C ALA A 57 -3.64 15.01 -3.57
N MET A 58 -4.69 14.41 -4.14
CA MET A 58 -5.65 15.12 -4.98
C MET A 58 -6.70 15.96 -4.21
N GLN A 59 -6.76 15.84 -2.87
CA GLN A 59 -7.74 16.59 -2.06
C GLN A 59 -7.20 17.92 -1.50
N LEU A 60 -5.90 18.16 -1.55
CA LEU A 60 -5.33 19.44 -1.10
C LEU A 60 -5.24 20.42 -2.29
N ARG A 61 -6.38 21.01 -2.66
CA ARG A 61 -6.38 22.20 -3.51
C ARG A 61 -5.99 23.41 -2.65
N PRO A 62 -4.95 24.19 -3.00
CA PRO A 62 -4.69 25.43 -2.30
C PRO A 62 -5.90 26.36 -2.46
N VAL A 63 -6.53 26.70 -1.33
CA VAL A 63 -7.58 27.72 -1.31
C VAL A 63 -6.88 29.08 -1.33
N PRO A 64 -7.09 29.93 -2.35
CA PRO A 64 -6.54 31.27 -2.34
C PRO A 64 -7.21 32.07 -1.23
N VAL A 65 -6.51 32.26 -0.12
CA VAL A 65 -6.95 33.15 0.96
C VAL A 65 -6.58 34.57 0.55
N ARG A 66 -7.57 35.46 0.41
CA ARG A 66 -7.31 36.89 0.22
C ARG A 66 -6.67 37.42 1.51
N ALA A 67 -5.36 37.66 1.48
CA ALA A 67 -4.66 38.30 2.57
C ALA A 67 -5.22 39.74 2.75
N ASN A 68 -6.03 39.93 3.79
CA ASN A 68 -6.47 41.26 4.18
C ASN A 68 -5.25 41.97 4.79
N LYS A 69 -4.78 43.05 4.16
CA LYS A 69 -3.58 43.85 4.51
C LYS A 69 -3.60 44.51 5.91
N LYS A 70 -4.50 44.11 6.81
CA LYS A 70 -4.70 44.75 8.12
C LYS A 70 -3.76 44.26 9.23
N PHE A 71 -2.90 43.27 8.98
CA PHE A 71 -2.09 42.64 10.04
C PHE A 71 -0.60 42.98 10.02
N TYR A 72 -0.17 43.95 9.23
CA TYR A 72 1.18 44.54 9.35
C TYR A 72 1.04 46.02 9.72
N ARG A 73 0.94 46.28 11.02
CA ARG A 73 1.23 47.58 11.64
C ARG A 73 2.02 47.31 12.92
#